data_AF-A0A950IMG3-F1
#
_entry.id   AF-A0A950IMG3-F1
#
_cell.length_a   1.000
_cell.length_b   1.000
_cell.length_c   1.000
_cell.angle_alpha   90.00
_cell.angle_beta   90.00
_cell.angle_gamma   90.00
#
_symmetry.space_group_name_H-M   'P 1'
#
loop_
_entity.id
_entity.type
_entity.pdbx_description
1 polymer ?
#
loop_
_entity_poly.entity_id
_entity_poly.type
_entity_poly.pdbx_seq_one_letter_code
_entity_poly.pdbx_strand_id
1 'polypeptide(L)'
;TPNFDPEGLATRAASQYGPGELDLVAMIKENLIAERIAIAHYRELIHFFGEKDPTTRTMLEEILATEEEHANDMHDLLVAHEGKPMLAR
;
A
#
# COMPACT_ATOMS: atom_id res chain seq x y z
N THR A 1 -23.95 2.55 2.88
CA THR A 1 -23.27 1.52 2.07
C THR A 1 -22.02 2.12 1.45
N PRO A 2 -20.97 1.34 1.17
CA PRO A 2 -19.76 1.88 0.53
C PRO A 2 -20.08 2.51 -0.84
N ASN A 3 -19.40 3.60 -1.18
CA ASN A 3 -19.56 4.30 -2.46
C ASN A 3 -18.48 3.86 -3.46
N PHE A 4 -18.89 3.04 -4.43
CA PHE A 4 -18.03 2.51 -5.49
C PHE A 4 -18.18 3.23 -6.83
N ASP A 5 -18.79 4.42 -6.84
CA ASP A 5 -18.89 5.22 -8.07
C ASP A 5 -17.49 5.59 -8.57
N PRO A 6 -17.11 5.19 -9.80
CA PRO A 6 -15.78 5.43 -10.35
C PRO A 6 -15.47 6.93 -10.49
N GLU A 7 -16.47 7.79 -10.71
CA GLU A 7 -16.27 9.24 -10.83
C GLU A 7 -15.70 9.82 -9.53
N GLY A 8 -16.20 9.35 -8.39
CA GLY A 8 -15.73 9.79 -7.08
C GLY A 8 -14.53 9.00 -6.55
N LEU A 9 -14.25 7.80 -7.08
CA LEU A 9 -13.21 6.92 -6.56
C LEU A 9 -11.82 7.57 -6.66
N ALA A 10 -11.51 8.18 -7.81
CA ALA A 10 -10.22 8.83 -8.06
C ALA A 10 -9.93 9.97 -7.07
N THR A 11 -10.97 10.70 -6.63
CA THR A 11 -10.82 11.80 -5.67
C THR A 11 -10.59 11.34 -4.23
N ARG A 12 -10.87 10.07 -3.93
CA ARG A 12 -10.79 9.47 -2.58
C ARG A 12 -9.66 8.46 -2.43
N ALA A 13 -8.97 8.13 -3.52
CA ALA A 13 -7.88 7.16 -3.51
C ALA A 13 -6.67 7.71 -2.73
N ALA A 14 -6.07 6.85 -1.90
CA ALA A 14 -4.86 7.20 -1.14
C ALA A 14 -3.61 7.24 -2.03
N SER A 15 -3.58 6.40 -3.08
CA SER A 15 -2.49 6.31 -4.05
C SER A 15 -2.91 6.84 -5.41
N GLN A 16 -1.91 7.23 -6.21
CA GLN A 16 -2.13 7.68 -7.58
C GLN A 16 -2.24 6.48 -8.53
N TYR A 17 -3.01 6.66 -9.60
CA TYR A 17 -2.97 5.75 -10.74
C TYR A 17 -1.66 5.97 -11.50
N GLY A 18 -0.77 4.96 -11.51
CA GLY A 18 0.45 4.98 -12.31
C GLY A 18 0.14 4.75 -13.78
N PRO A 19 0.72 5.51 -14.72
CA PRO A 19 0.54 5.27 -16.16
C PRO A 19 1.15 3.93 -16.62
N GLY A 20 1.97 3.29 -15.78
CA GLY A 20 2.67 2.04 -16.05
C GLY A 20 3.59 2.18 -17.25
N GLU A 21 4.89 2.42 -17.02
CA GLU A 21 5.85 2.11 -18.08
C GLU A 21 5.70 0.61 -18.45
N LEU A 22 5.88 0.24 -19.72
CA LEU A 22 5.79 -1.16 -20.18
C LEU A 22 6.95 -2.05 -19.68
N ASP A 23 7.64 -1.61 -18.63
CA ASP A 23 8.76 -2.29 -17.98
C ASP A 23 8.36 -2.87 -16.64
N LEU A 24 8.61 -4.17 -16.47
CA LEU A 24 8.22 -4.91 -15.26
C LEU A 24 8.90 -4.35 -14.00
N VAL A 25 10.16 -3.93 -14.11
CA VAL A 25 10.89 -3.42 -12.95
C VAL A 25 10.33 -2.07 -12.51
N ALA A 26 10.02 -1.19 -13.46
CA ALA A 26 9.32 0.06 -13.19
C ALA A 26 7.97 -0.19 -12.49
N MET A 27 7.17 -1.14 -12.97
CA MET A 27 5.90 -1.50 -12.33
C MET A 27 6.07 -2.01 -10.89
N ILE A 28 7.08 -2.85 -10.61
CA ILE A 28 7.34 -3.33 -9.25
C ILE A 28 7.75 -2.17 -8.32
N LYS A 29 8.54 -1.21 -8.83
CA LYS A 29 8.91 0.00 -8.07
C LYS A 29 7.70 0.87 -7.77
N GLU A 30 6.81 1.06 -8.74
CA GLU A 30 5.55 1.79 -8.56
C GLU A 30 4.65 1.11 -7.53
N ASN A 31 4.49 -0.22 -7.60
CA ASN A 31 3.72 -0.98 -6.62
C ASN A 31 4.33 -0.85 -5.21
N LEU A 32 5.65 -0.97 -5.06
CA LEU A 32 6.32 -0.78 -3.76
C LEU A 32 6.06 0.62 -3.17
N ILE A 33 5.99 1.65 -4.00
CA ILE A 33 5.61 3.00 -3.55
C ILE A 33 4.14 3.02 -3.11
N ALA A 34 3.24 2.40 -3.86
CA ALA A 34 1.82 2.31 -3.53
C ALA A 34 1.60 1.58 -2.19
N GLU A 35 2.26 0.44 -1.96
CA GLU A 35 2.13 -0.32 -0.70
C GLU A 35 2.58 0.52 0.50
N ARG A 36 3.63 1.33 0.35
CA ARG A 36 4.08 2.21 1.44
C ARG A 36 3.13 3.35 1.74
N ILE A 37 2.47 3.87 0.72
CA ILE A 37 1.38 4.86 0.90
C ILE A 37 0.22 4.19 1.63
N ALA A 38 -0.16 2.97 1.26
CA ALA A 38 -1.20 2.19 1.93
C ALA A 38 -0.85 1.94 3.42
N ILE A 39 0.37 1.47 3.71
CA ILE A 39 0.88 1.28 5.08
C ILE A 39 0.76 2.55 5.91
N ALA A 40 1.21 3.70 5.37
CA ALA A 40 1.11 4.98 6.07
C ALA A 40 -0.36 5.34 6.35
N HIS A 41 -1.23 5.17 5.37
CA HIS A 41 -2.65 5.47 5.49
C HIS A 41 -3.36 4.57 6.52
N TYR A 42 -3.10 3.26 6.51
CA TYR A 42 -3.68 2.34 7.50
C TYR A 42 -3.19 2.63 8.93
N ARG A 43 -1.93 3.02 9.12
CA ARG A 43 -1.43 3.47 10.43
C ARG A 43 -2.16 4.71 10.93
N GLU A 44 -2.44 5.67 10.06
CA GLU A 44 -3.25 6.86 10.40
C GLU A 44 -4.68 6.47 10.80
N LEU A 45 -5.32 5.57 10.05
CA LEU A 45 -6.68 5.10 10.35
C LEU A 45 -6.74 4.31 11.67
N ILE A 46 -5.79 3.41 11.91
CA ILE A 46 -5.67 2.67 13.18
C ILE A 46 -5.58 3.64 14.36
N HIS A 47 -4.76 4.69 14.23
CA HIS A 47 -4.67 5.73 15.25
C HIS A 47 -5.99 6.51 15.42
N PHE A 48 -6.66 6.85 14.31
CA PHE A 48 -7.91 7.59 14.30
C PHE A 48 -9.04 6.84 15.05
N PHE A 49 -9.21 5.54 14.77
CA PHE A 49 -10.22 4.72 15.43
C PHE A 49 -9.82 4.41 16.89
N GLY A 50 -8.56 4.04 17.13
CA GLY A 50 -8.00 3.84 18.47
C GLY A 50 -8.92 2.99 19.37
N GLU A 51 -9.18 3.48 20.58
CA GLU A 51 -10.09 2.82 21.54
C GLU A 51 -11.58 3.10 21.29
N LYS A 52 -11.92 4.00 20.35
CA LYS A 52 -13.32 4.39 20.09
C LYS A 52 -14.07 3.34 19.29
N ASP A 53 -13.35 2.59 18.45
CA ASP A 53 -13.88 1.50 17.65
C ASP A 53 -12.82 0.38 17.53
N PRO A 54 -12.71 -0.48 18.56
CA PRO A 54 -11.70 -1.53 18.58
C PRO A 54 -11.94 -2.60 17.51
N THR A 55 -13.19 -2.82 17.09
CA THR A 55 -13.52 -3.79 16.04
C THR A 55 -12.98 -3.32 14.69
N THR A 56 -13.22 -2.07 14.32
CA THR A 56 -12.67 -1.50 13.09
C THR A 56 -11.14 -1.41 13.17
N ARG A 57 -10.58 -1.04 14.33
CA ARG A 57 -9.12 -1.01 14.53
C ARG A 57 -8.48 -2.37 14.24
N THR A 58 -8.97 -3.45 14.84
CA THR A 58 -8.40 -4.80 14.65
C THR A 58 -8.49 -5.27 13.20
N MET A 59 -9.62 -5.01 12.52
CA MET A 59 -9.72 -5.29 11.08
C MET A 59 -8.67 -4.53 10.26
N LEU A 60 -8.42 -3.25 10.58
CA LEU A 60 -7.41 -2.45 9.87
C LEU A 60 -5.97 -2.89 10.21
N GLU A 61 -5.71 -3.38 11.42
CA GLU A 61 -4.42 -3.98 11.81
C GLU A 61 -4.11 -5.23 10.99
N GLU A 62 -5.10 -6.08 10.71
CA GLU A 62 -4.95 -7.24 9.82
C GLU A 62 -4.61 -6.82 8.38
N ILE A 63 -5.30 -5.81 7.84
CA ILE A 63 -5.01 -5.27 6.51
C ILE A 63 -3.60 -4.68 6.47
N LEU A 64 -3.22 -3.90 7.49
CA LEU A 64 -1.86 -3.34 7.60
C LEU A 64 -0.78 -4.43 7.55
N ALA A 65 -0.99 -5.55 8.27
CA ALA A 65 -0.04 -6.66 8.26
C ALA A 65 0.13 -7.25 6.85
N THR A 66 -0.97 -7.37 6.08
CA THR A 66 -0.91 -7.81 4.68
C THR A 66 -0.17 -6.82 3.79
N GLU A 67 -0.38 -5.51 3.93
CA GLU A 67 0.36 -4.53 3.11
C GLU A 67 1.85 -4.48 3.45
N GLU A 68 2.22 -4.74 4.71
CA GLU A 68 3.63 -4.89 5.12
C GLU A 68 4.28 -6.13 4.48
N GLU A 69 3.54 -7.24 4.34
CA GLU A 69 3.97 -8.42 3.58
C GLU A 69 4.14 -8.09 2.09
N HIS A 70 3.14 -7.46 1.46
CA HIS A 70 3.22 -7.04 0.05
C HIS A 70 4.43 -6.13 -0.23
N ALA A 71 4.71 -5.16 0.66
CA ALA A 71 5.86 -4.28 0.51
C ALA A 71 7.19 -5.04 0.61
N ASN A 72 7.27 -6.07 1.46
CA ASN A 72 8.44 -6.93 1.55
C ASN A 72 8.59 -7.79 0.28
N ASP A 73 7.52 -8.37 -0.24
CA ASP A 73 7.54 -9.15 -1.47
C ASP A 73 8.01 -8.31 -2.67
N MET A 74 7.51 -7.08 -2.82
CA MET A 74 7.96 -6.18 -3.88
C MET A 74 9.45 -5.83 -3.73
N HIS A 75 9.93 -5.66 -2.49
CA HIS A 75 11.35 -5.44 -2.23
C HIS A 75 12.21 -6.64 -2.63
N ASP A 76 11.79 -7.85 -2.25
CA ASP A 76 12.52 -9.08 -2.55
C ASP A 76 12.57 -9.36 -4.05
N LEU A 77 11.48 -9.10 -4.79
CA LEU A 77 11.46 -9.17 -6.25
C LEU A 77 12.47 -8.21 -6.89
N LEU A 78 12.60 -6.98 -6.39
CA LEU A 78 13.59 -6.01 -6.89
C LEU A 78 15.02 -6.48 -6.59
N VAL A 79 15.27 -7.00 -5.39
CA VAL A 79 16.59 -7.53 -5.03
C VAL A 79 16.97 -8.71 -5.92
N ALA A 80 16.03 -9.64 -6.15
CA ALA A 80 16.25 -10.81 -6.99
C ALA A 80 16.58 -10.44 -8.45
N HIS A 81 15.98 -9.36 -8.96
CA HIS A 81 16.16 -8.94 -10.35
C HIS A 81 17.37 -8.01 -10.57
N GLU A 82 17.59 -7.02 -9.70
CA GLU A 82 18.65 -6.01 -9.86
C GLU A 82 19.93 -6.33 -9.06
N GLY A 83 19.89 -7.34 -8.17
CA GLY A 83 21.01 -7.73 -7.32
C GLY A 83 21.39 -6.70 -6.25
N LYS A 84 20.61 -5.63 -6.10
CA LYS A 84 20.80 -4.56 -5.11
C LYS A 84 19.45 -4.14 -4.54
N PRO A 85 19.32 -4.04 -3.21
CA PRO A 85 18.11 -3.50 -2.61
C PRO A 85 17.96 -2.03 -2.99
N MET A 86 16.74 -1.62 -3.38
CA MET A 86 16.45 -0.23 -3.75
C MET A 86 16.66 0.73 -2.57
N LEU A 87 16.63 0.21 -1.32
CA LEU A 87 16.84 0.95 -0.09
C LEU A 87 17.66 0.12 0.91
N ALA A 88 18.54 0.78 1.66
CA ALA A 88 19.26 0.14 2.76
C ALA A 88 18.27 -0.23 3.88
N ARG A 89 18.46 -1.40 4.49
CA ARG A 89 17.76 -1.82 5.72
C ARG A 89 17.99 -0.82 6.84
#